data_AF-A0A6M3KXM6-F1
#
_entry.id   AF-A0A6M3KXM6-F1
#
_cell.length_a   1.000
_cell.length_b   1.000
_cell.length_c   1.000
_cell.angle_alpha   90.00
_cell.angle_beta   90.00
_cell.angle_gamma   90.00
#
_symmetry.space_group_name_H-M   'P 1'
#
loop_
_entity.id
_entity.type
_entity.pdbx_description
1 polymer ?
#
loop_
_entity_poly.entity_id
_entity_poly.type
_entity_poly.pdbx_seq_one_letter_code
_entity_poly.pdbx_strand_id
1 'polypeptide(L)' 'MEHEISKRYRINVSTSVKGIKTYDCTVDVQGVTMADVLTESDALVAELDKRYPPQIEVK' A
#
# COMPACT_ATOMS: atom_id res chain seq x y z
N MET A 1 -15.17 -9.87 23.71
CA MET A 1 -15.81 -9.20 22.56
C MET A 1 -14.74 -9.10 21.49
N GLU A 2 -14.77 -9.99 20.50
CA GLU A 2 -13.90 -9.87 19.33
C GLU A 2 -14.41 -8.67 18.53
N HIS A 3 -13.65 -7.58 18.52
CA HIS A 3 -13.94 -6.49 17.62
C HIS A 3 -13.65 -7.00 16.20
N GLU A 4 -14.69 -7.19 15.38
CA GLU A 4 -14.53 -7.36 13.94
C GLU A 4 -13.85 -6.11 13.39
N ILE A 5 -12.53 -6.16 13.25
CA ILE A 5 -11.77 -5.07 12.65
C ILE A 5 -12.06 -5.11 11.15
N SER A 6 -13.10 -4.39 10.73
CA SER A 6 -13.35 -4.14 9.32
C SER A 6 -12.25 -3.24 8.78
N LYS A 7 -11.34 -3.81 7.98
CA LYS A 7 -10.28 -3.08 7.29
C LYS A 7 -10.52 -3.12 5.80
N ARG A 8 -10.53 -1.96 5.14
CA ARG A 8 -10.60 -1.89 3.68
C ARG A 8 -9.35 -1.21 3.13
N TYR A 9 -8.63 -1.95 2.30
CA TYR A 9 -7.50 -1.41 1.53
C TYR A 9 -7.89 -1.33 0.06
N ARG A 10 -7.70 -0.15 -0.53
CA ARG A 10 -7.74 0.03 -1.98
C ARG A 10 -6.38 0.53 -2.44
N ILE A 11 -5.81 -0.16 -3.42
CA ILE A 11 -4.48 0.15 -3.94
C ILE A 11 -4.62 0.28 -5.45
N ASN A 12 -4.36 1.48 -5.97
CA ASN A 12 -4.21 1.68 -7.40
C ASN A 12 -2.71 1.75 -7.71
N VAL A 13 -2.25 0.85 -8.58
CA VAL A 13 -0.86 0.80 -9.03
C VAL A 13 -0.80 1.35 -10.45
N SER A 14 -0.05 2.43 -10.65
CA SER A 14 0.24 2.97 -11.97
C SER A 14 1.73 2.87 -12.25
N THR A 15 2.09 2.39 -13.44
CA THR A 15 3.48 2.35 -13.90
C THR A 15 3.62 3.29 -15.09
N SER A 16 4.47 4.30 -14.96
CA SER A 16 4.80 5.21 -16.06
C SER A 16 5.65 4.50 -17.11
N VAL A 17 5.62 5.00 -18.35
CA VAL A 17 6.52 4.58 -19.44
C VAL A 17 8.01 4.72 -19.09
N LYS A 18 8.35 5.54 -18.10
CA LYS A 18 9.72 5.71 -17.57
C LYS A 18 10.04 4.76 -16.40
N GLY A 19 9.18 3.77 -16.14
CA GLY A 19 9.36 2.81 -15.03
C GLY A 19 9.03 3.34 -13.64
N ILE A 20 8.60 4.60 -13.50
CA ILE A 20 8.17 5.17 -12.22
C ILE A 20 6.86 4.51 -11.77
N LYS A 21 6.84 3.97 -10.55
CA LYS A 21 5.64 3.42 -9.93
C LYS A 21 5.00 4.44 -9.01
N THR A 22 3.69 4.60 -9.15
CA THR A 22 2.88 5.39 -8.25
C THR A 22 1.87 4.45 -7.59
N TYR A 23 1.88 4.44 -6.26
CA TYR A 23 0.91 3.73 -5.45
C TYR A 23 -0.04 4.74 -4.82
N ASP A 24 -1.31 4.62 -5.16
CA ASP A 24 -2.39 5.36 -4.52
C ASP A 24 -3.10 4.40 -3.56
N CYS A 25 -2.85 4.59 -2.27
CA CYS A 25 -3.35 3.73 -1.20
C CYS A 25 -4.44 4.46 -0.40
N THR A 26 -5.65 3.89 -0.39
CA THR A 26 -6.72 4.30 0.54
C THR A 26 -6.86 3.24 1.62
N VAL A 27 -6.68 3.64 2.87
CA VAL A 27 -6.85 2.77 4.05
C VAL A 27 -8.05 3.28 4.86
N ASP A 28 -9.08 2.45 4.98
CA ASP A 28 -10.23 2.71 5.84
C ASP A 28 -10.19 1.74 7.02
N VAL A 29 -9.99 2.30 8.21
CA VAL A 29 -9.83 1.57 9.47
C VAL A 29 -10.51 2.34 10.59
N GLN A 30 -11.26 1.63 11.42
CA GLN A 30 -11.96 2.18 12.58
C GLN A 30 -11.39 1.60 13.87
N GLY A 31 -11.38 2.41 14.94
CA GLY A 31 -10.94 1.96 16.27
C GLY A 31 -9.43 1.82 16.45
N VAL A 32 -8.62 2.38 15.55
CA VAL A 32 -7.15 2.40 15.61
C VAL A 32 -6.63 3.83 15.73
N THR A 33 -5.42 3.98 16.26
CA THR A 33 -4.78 5.30 16.35
C THR A 33 -4.14 5.68 15.02
N MET A 34 -3.93 6.97 14.77
CA MET A 34 -3.23 7.44 13.57
C MET A 34 -1.82 6.83 13.42
N ALA A 35 -1.14 6.57 14.55
CA ALA A 35 0.19 5.94 14.53
C ALA A 35 0.14 4.50 13.98
N ASP A 36 -0.91 3.76 14.32
CA ASP A 36 -1.14 2.41 13.79
C ASP A 36 -1.40 2.45 12.27
N VAL A 37 -2.19 3.43 11.81
CA VAL A 37 -2.48 3.61 10.38
C VAL A 37 -1.21 3.90 9.58
N LEU A 38 -0.34 4.77 10.08
CA LEU A 38 0.93 5.09 9.41
C LEU A 38 1.85 3.87 9.35
N THR A 39 1.97 3.14 10.45
CA THR A 39 2.81 1.92 10.53
C THR A 39 2.32 0.84 9.55
N GLU A 40 1.00 0.64 9.46
CA GLU A 40 0.42 -0.30 8.49
C GLU A 40 0.56 0.17 7.05
N SER A 41 0.46 1.48 6.80
CA SER A 41 0.66 2.07 5.48
C SER A 41 2.09 1.87 4.99
N ASP A 42 3.08 2.11 5.84
CA ASP A 42 4.50 1.92 5.49
C ASP A 42 4.82 0.45 5.22
N ALA A 43 4.28 -0.45 6.05
CA ALA A 43 4.41 -1.90 5.84
C ALA A 43 3.78 -2.35 4.52
N LEU A 44 2.62 -1.78 4.16
CA LEU A 44 1.94 -2.07 2.91
C LEU A 44 2.75 -1.59 1.69
N VAL A 45 3.28 -0.37 1.73
CA VAL A 45 4.14 0.16 0.65
C VAL A 45 5.38 -0.72 0.47
N ALA A 46 6.04 -1.11 1.56
CA ALA A 46 7.20 -2.01 1.50
C ALA A 46 6.88 -3.37 0.87
N GLU A 47 5.68 -3.92 1.12
CA GLU A 47 5.25 -5.18 0.51
C GLU A 47 4.86 -5.01 -0.96
N LEU A 48 4.26 -3.87 -1.33
CA LEU A 48 3.93 -3.55 -2.72
C LEU A 48 5.20 -3.42 -3.58
N ASP A 49 6.27 -2.83 -3.07
CA ASP A 49 7.54 -2.73 -3.77
C ASP A 49 8.18 -4.09 -4.07
N LYS A 50 8.05 -5.05 -3.14
CA LYS A 50 8.49 -6.44 -3.39
C LYS A 50 7.62 -7.13 -4.43
N ARG A 51 6.30 -6.94 -4.33
CA ARG A 51 5.31 -7.63 -5.18
C ARG A 51 5.34 -7.10 -6.61
N TYR A 52 5.64 -5.83 -6.77
CA TYR A 52 5.74 -5.15 -8.05
C TYR A 52 7.12 -4.51 -8.17
N PRO A 53 8.19 -5.28 -8.42
CA PRO A 53 9.51 -4.70 -8.60
C PRO A 53 9.51 -3.76 -9.82
N PRO A 54 10.29 -2.66 -9.79
CA PRO A 54 10.51 -1.82 -10.96
C PRO A 54 10.95 -2.68 -12.13
N GLN A 55 10.28 -2.53 -13.28
CA GLN A 55 10.73 -3.17 -14.50
C GLN A 55 11.98 -2.42 -14.94
N ILE A 56 13.14 -2.96 -14.59
CA ILE A 56 14.41 -2.52 -15.15
C ILE A 56 14.28 -2.85 -16.64
N GLU A 57 14.18 -1.83 -17.50
CA GLU A 57 14.37 -2.00 -18.94
C GLU A 57 15.74 -2.66 -19.12
N VAL A 58 15.74 -3.96 -19.41
CA VAL A 58 16.93 -4.65 -19.88
C VAL A 58 17.12 -4.12 -21.30
N LYS A 59 18.01 -3.14 -21.41
CA LYS A 59 18.41 -2.51 -22.65
C LYS A 59 19.24 -3.45 -23.52
#